data_AF-A0A534P0L2-F1
#
_entry.id   AF-A0A534P0L2-F1
#
_cell.length_a   1.000
_cell.length_b   1.000
_cell.length_c   1.000
_cell.angle_alpha   90.00
_cell.angle_beta   90.00
_cell.angle_gamma   90.00
#
_symmetry.space_group_name_H-M   'P 1'
#
loop_
_entity.id
_entity.type
_entity.pdbx_description
1 polymer ?
#
loop_
_entity_poly.entity_id
_entity_poly.type
_entity_poly.pdbx_seq_one_letter_code
_entity_poly.pdbx_strand_id
1 'polypeptide(L)'
;MPRLLPARRWHRSATVFFTLCAFALASMEGVAVAGAVRLQPRTLHAEGAQTVVPWYVVELIPGVADTADYQFQVQLRRSADFPHRTESRTIDLGSHPWEERRAIDSDGVRYIELAEPQTGLLVSVACLRDPCAEDRRDALAQEVASHARTTGPP
;
A
#
# COMPACT_ATOMS: atom_id res chain seq x y z
N MET A 1 -28.65 -19.46 -61.68
CA MET A 1 -27.30 -19.32 -61.07
C MET A 1 -27.19 -17.93 -60.46
N PRO A 2 -26.98 -17.77 -59.15
CA PRO A 2 -26.81 -16.44 -58.55
C PRO A 2 -25.40 -15.91 -58.87
N ARG A 3 -25.33 -14.69 -59.41
CA ARG A 3 -24.07 -13.94 -59.63
C ARG A 3 -23.56 -13.43 -58.27
N LEU A 4 -22.53 -14.09 -57.73
CA LEU A 4 -21.73 -13.55 -56.63
C LEU A 4 -20.99 -12.30 -57.11
N LEU A 5 -21.33 -11.15 -56.54
CA LEU A 5 -20.59 -9.90 -56.76
C LEU A 5 -19.12 -10.10 -56.34
N PRO A 6 -18.14 -9.59 -57.09
CA PRO A 6 -16.73 -9.77 -56.74
C PRO A 6 -16.46 -9.11 -55.39
N ALA A 7 -15.86 -9.87 -54.47
CA ALA A 7 -15.39 -9.36 -53.19
C ALA A 7 -14.43 -8.18 -53.44
N ARG A 8 -14.95 -6.95 -53.30
CA ARG A 8 -14.21 -5.73 -53.56
C ARG A 8 -13.02 -5.68 -52.60
N ARG A 9 -11.79 -5.69 -53.14
CA ARG A 9 -10.52 -5.65 -52.38
C ARG A 9 -10.46 -4.51 -51.34
N TRP A 10 -11.18 -3.42 -51.61
CA TRP A 10 -11.39 -2.28 -50.71
C TRP A 10 -11.97 -2.64 -49.35
N HIS A 11 -12.74 -3.74 -49.26
CA HIS A 11 -13.36 -4.17 -48.01
C HIS A 11 -12.32 -4.63 -46.97
N ARG A 12 -11.23 -5.29 -47.40
CA ARG A 12 -10.16 -5.72 -46.49
C ARG A 12 -9.41 -4.54 -45.89
N SER A 13 -9.09 -3.53 -46.70
CA SER A 13 -8.38 -2.33 -46.25
C SER A 13 -9.22 -1.52 -45.26
N ALA A 14 -10.52 -1.36 -45.53
CA ALA A 14 -11.44 -0.67 -44.63
C ALA A 14 -11.56 -1.42 -43.29
N THR A 15 -11.68 -2.75 -43.31
CA THR A 15 -11.76 -3.54 -42.07
C THR A 15 -10.49 -3.39 -41.23
N VAL A 16 -9.30 -3.49 -41.83
CA VAL A 16 -8.03 -3.29 -41.10
C VAL A 16 -7.95 -1.89 -40.49
N PHE A 17 -8.35 -0.86 -41.23
CA PHE A 17 -8.37 0.52 -40.75
C PHE A 17 -9.33 0.69 -39.55
N PHE A 18 -10.57 0.20 -39.65
CA PHE A 18 -11.53 0.29 -38.55
C PHE A 18 -11.10 -0.51 -37.33
N THR A 19 -10.48 -1.68 -37.52
CA THR A 19 -9.91 -2.46 -36.41
C THR A 19 -8.78 -1.70 -35.72
N LEU A 20 -7.86 -1.09 -36.47
CA LEU A 20 -6.78 -0.27 -35.91
C LEU A 20 -7.31 0.96 -35.17
N CYS A 21 -8.35 1.64 -35.69
CA CYS A 21 -9.00 2.75 -35.00
C CYS A 21 -9.66 2.31 -33.69
N ALA A 22 -10.30 1.14 -33.65
CA ALA A 22 -10.89 0.59 -32.42
C ALA A 22 -9.82 0.28 -31.36
N PHE A 23 -8.68 -0.29 -31.77
CA PHE A 23 -7.54 -0.50 -30.87
C PHE A 23 -6.94 0.82 -30.38
N ALA A 24 -6.81 1.82 -31.26
CA ALA A 24 -6.31 3.14 -30.88
C ALA A 24 -7.22 3.82 -29.84
N LEU A 25 -8.54 3.84 -30.06
CA LEU A 25 -9.50 4.39 -29.09
C LEU A 25 -9.48 3.63 -27.76
N ALA A 26 -9.50 2.29 -27.79
CA ALA A 26 -9.48 1.48 -26.56
C ALA A 26 -8.19 1.68 -25.75
N SER A 27 -7.05 1.83 -26.43
CA SER A 27 -5.77 2.10 -25.77
C SER A 27 -5.71 3.49 -25.15
N MET A 28 -6.31 4.51 -25.79
CA MET A 28 -6.32 5.88 -25.28
C MET A 28 -7.22 6.04 -24.07
N GLU A 29 -8.40 5.43 -24.04
CA GLU A 29 -9.32 5.52 -22.90
C GLU A 29 -8.76 4.76 -21.67
N GLY A 30 -8.17 3.59 -21.86
CA GLY A 30 -7.54 2.83 -20.77
C GLY A 30 -6.35 3.57 -20.15
N VAL A 31 -5.50 4.20 -20.97
CA VAL A 31 -4.34 4.96 -20.49
C VAL A 31 -4.75 6.29 -19.87
N ALA A 32 -5.77 6.97 -20.40
CA ALA A 32 -6.28 8.21 -19.84
C ALA A 32 -6.91 8.00 -18.46
N VAL A 33 -7.69 6.94 -18.27
CA VAL A 33 -8.29 6.62 -16.96
C VAL A 33 -7.22 6.15 -15.98
N ALA A 34 -6.28 5.29 -16.39
CA ALA A 34 -5.18 4.87 -15.52
C ALA A 34 -4.23 6.02 -15.14
N GLY A 35 -4.01 6.98 -16.04
CA GLY A 35 -3.20 8.18 -15.77
C GLY A 35 -3.92 9.25 -14.95
N ALA A 36 -5.25 9.31 -15.01
CA ALA A 36 -6.07 10.29 -14.30
C ALA A 36 -6.27 9.94 -12.82
N VAL A 37 -6.25 8.66 -12.45
CA VAL A 37 -6.32 8.24 -11.04
C VAL A 37 -4.91 8.32 -10.43
N ARG A 38 -4.40 9.53 -10.21
CA ARG A 38 -3.23 9.73 -9.35
C ARG A 38 -3.65 9.44 -7.92
N LEU A 39 -3.44 8.21 -7.50
CA LEU A 39 -3.70 7.74 -6.16
C LEU A 39 -2.69 8.39 -5.22
N GLN A 40 -3.10 9.50 -4.59
CA GLN A 40 -2.23 10.29 -3.74
C GLN A 40 -1.99 9.57 -2.41
N PRO A 41 -0.73 9.47 -1.95
CA PRO A 41 -0.44 8.98 -0.61
C PRO A 41 -1.10 9.89 0.43
N ARG A 42 -1.49 9.31 1.56
CA ARG A 42 -2.19 10.00 2.65
C ARG A 42 -1.27 10.14 3.84
N THR A 43 -1.60 11.05 4.75
CA THR A 43 -0.90 11.19 6.02
C THR A 43 -1.76 10.58 7.11
N LEU A 44 -1.18 9.67 7.90
CA LEU A 44 -1.78 9.15 9.13
C LEU A 44 -1.24 9.97 10.31
N HIS A 45 -2.15 10.47 11.14
CA HIS A 45 -1.79 11.35 12.25
C HIS A 45 -2.03 10.66 13.58
N ALA A 46 -1.03 10.67 14.45
CA ALA A 46 -1.12 10.18 15.83
C ALA A 46 -0.70 11.28 16.81
N GLU A 47 -0.92 11.06 18.09
CA GLU A 47 -0.47 12.01 19.12
C GLU A 47 1.06 12.15 19.08
N GLY A 48 1.55 13.35 18.71
CA GLY A 48 2.98 13.64 18.61
C GLY A 48 3.72 12.93 17.47
N ALA A 49 3.02 12.31 16.52
CA ALA A 49 3.62 11.61 15.38
C ALA A 49 2.76 11.70 14.12
N GLN A 50 3.41 11.57 12.96
CA GLN A 50 2.73 11.39 11.68
C GLN A 50 3.53 10.49 10.76
N THR A 51 2.87 9.84 9.82
CA THR A 51 3.54 9.08 8.76
C THR A 51 2.78 9.18 7.44
N VAL A 52 3.47 8.91 6.33
CA VAL A 52 2.86 8.78 5.01
C VAL A 52 2.45 7.33 4.81
N VAL A 53 1.19 7.11 4.47
CA VAL A 53 0.63 5.80 4.17
C VAL A 53 0.16 5.73 2.71
N PRO A 54 0.17 4.54 2.10
CA PRO A 54 -0.40 4.37 0.77
C PRO A 54 -1.86 4.80 0.69
N TRP A 55 -2.30 5.22 -0.49
CA TRP A 55 -3.67 5.72 -0.73
C TRP A 55 -4.80 4.76 -0.31
N TYR A 56 -4.51 3.45 -0.32
CA TYR A 56 -5.44 2.38 0.02
C TYR A 56 -5.51 2.13 1.54
N VAL A 57 -4.70 2.83 2.34
CA VAL A 57 -4.79 2.83 3.79
C VAL A 57 -5.73 3.96 4.22
N VAL A 58 -6.75 3.60 5.00
CA VAL A 58 -7.84 4.47 5.42
C VAL A 58 -7.80 4.63 6.92
N GLU A 59 -7.54 5.85 7.39
CA GLU A 59 -7.56 6.20 8.81
C GLU A 59 -8.96 6.02 9.40
N LEU A 60 -9.02 5.27 10.51
CA LEU A 60 -10.24 5.02 11.28
C LEU A 60 -10.38 6.01 12.42
N ILE A 61 -9.29 6.14 13.18
CA ILE A 61 -9.11 7.06 14.30
C ILE A 61 -7.65 7.53 14.28
N PRO A 62 -7.30 8.64 14.96
CA PRO A 62 -5.92 9.10 15.04
C PRO A 62 -4.96 7.97 15.44
N GLY A 63 -3.99 7.70 14.57
CA GLY A 63 -2.96 6.68 14.75
C GLY A 63 -3.39 5.26 14.43
N VAL A 64 -4.61 5.01 13.94
CA VAL A 64 -5.07 3.67 13.53
C VAL A 64 -5.76 3.75 12.17
N ALA A 65 -5.34 2.88 11.26
CA ALA A 65 -5.86 2.81 9.90
C ALA A 65 -5.99 1.36 9.44
N ASP A 66 -6.92 1.09 8.55
CA ASP A 66 -7.07 -0.21 7.90
C ASP A 66 -6.74 -0.10 6.40
N THR A 67 -6.28 -1.18 5.79
CA THR A 67 -6.29 -1.27 4.33
C THR A 67 -7.72 -1.34 3.80
N ALA A 68 -7.96 -0.80 2.61
CA ALA A 68 -9.30 -0.74 2.00
C ALA A 68 -9.91 -2.13 1.74
N ASP A 69 -9.08 -3.17 1.65
CA ASP A 69 -9.50 -4.56 1.54
C ASP A 69 -9.63 -5.29 2.90
N TYR A 70 -9.43 -4.56 4.00
CA TYR A 70 -9.50 -5.05 5.39
C TYR A 70 -8.60 -6.26 5.67
N GLN A 71 -7.44 -6.31 5.00
CA GLN A 71 -6.44 -7.35 5.25
C GLN A 71 -5.51 -6.96 6.40
N PHE A 72 -5.16 -5.69 6.53
CA PHE A 72 -4.21 -5.21 7.51
C PHE A 72 -4.73 -4.01 8.29
N GLN A 73 -4.39 -3.95 9.57
CA GLN A 73 -4.50 -2.76 10.39
C GLN A 73 -3.12 -2.20 10.67
N VAL A 74 -2.93 -0.93 10.41
CA VAL A 74 -1.73 -0.14 10.67
C VAL A 74 -1.99 0.71 11.90
N GLN A 75 -1.07 0.70 12.86
CA GLN A 75 -1.09 1.62 13.99
C GLN A 75 0.22 2.41 14.07
N LEU A 76 0.10 3.72 14.31
CA LEU A 76 1.20 4.63 14.58
C LEU A 76 1.00 5.20 15.98
N ARG A 77 2.02 5.11 16.84
CA ARG A 77 2.01 5.74 18.16
C ARG A 77 3.41 6.15 18.60
N ARG A 78 3.49 7.01 19.60
CA ARG A 78 4.71 7.16 20.41
C ARG A 78 4.63 6.24 21.62
N SER A 79 5.68 5.47 21.85
CA SER A 79 5.85 4.64 23.03
C SER A 79 7.28 4.77 23.53
N ALA A 80 7.45 5.33 24.72
CA ALA A 80 8.74 5.30 25.43
C ALA A 80 9.07 3.88 25.93
N ASP A 81 8.03 3.07 26.13
CA ASP A 81 8.14 1.67 26.54
C ASP A 81 8.03 0.78 25.31
N PHE A 82 9.10 0.71 24.52
CA PHE A 82 9.32 -0.47 23.69
C PHE A 82 10.19 -1.43 24.51
N PRO A 83 9.62 -2.44 25.18
CA PRO A 83 10.42 -3.33 26.00
C PRO A 83 11.41 -4.06 25.08
N HIS A 84 12.70 -3.75 25.24
CA HIS A 84 13.79 -4.43 24.56
C HIS A 84 13.66 -5.93 24.87
N ARG A 85 13.23 -6.70 23.87
CA ARG A 85 13.15 -8.17 23.95
C ARG A 85 14.34 -8.78 23.23
N THR A 86 14.79 -9.92 23.74
CA THR A 86 15.96 -10.67 23.28
C THR A 86 15.87 -11.13 21.82
N GLU A 87 14.66 -11.15 21.23
CA GLU A 87 14.39 -11.57 19.84
C GLU A 87 14.02 -10.38 18.92
N SER A 88 14.55 -9.19 19.19
CA SER A 88 14.43 -8.04 18.29
C SER A 88 15.53 -8.07 17.23
N ARG A 89 15.18 -7.75 15.97
CA ARG A 89 16.14 -7.60 14.87
C ARG A 89 16.25 -6.12 14.52
N THR A 90 17.45 -5.57 14.55
CA THR A 90 17.67 -4.21 14.02
C THR A 90 17.63 -4.22 12.50
N ILE A 91 16.86 -3.31 11.92
CA ILE A 91 16.78 -3.05 10.48
C ILE A 91 17.01 -1.55 10.23
N ASP A 92 17.68 -1.23 9.12
CA ASP A 92 17.88 0.16 8.71
C ASP A 92 16.74 0.58 7.78
N LEU A 93 15.91 1.54 8.20
CA LEU A 93 14.83 2.10 7.38
C LEU A 93 15.01 3.61 7.26
N GLY A 94 15.19 4.08 6.02
CA GLY A 94 15.50 5.47 5.76
C GLY A 94 16.86 5.86 6.35
N SER A 95 16.86 6.81 7.28
CA SER A 95 18.07 7.32 7.92
C SER A 95 18.29 6.85 9.36
N HIS A 96 17.39 6.02 9.91
CA HIS A 96 17.42 5.64 11.32
C HIS A 96 17.31 4.13 11.50
N PRO A 97 17.94 3.56 12.54
CA PRO A 97 17.78 2.16 12.88
C PRO A 97 16.44 1.92 13.58
N TRP A 98 15.76 0.85 13.19
CA TRP A 98 14.50 0.38 13.77
C TRP A 98 14.67 -1.00 14.37
N GLU A 99 14.01 -1.26 15.50
CA GLU A 99 13.90 -2.59 16.08
C GLU A 99 12.64 -3.27 15.55
N GLU A 100 12.81 -4.33 14.77
CA GLU A 100 11.75 -5.20 14.28
C GLU A 100 11.43 -6.29 15.31
N ARG A 101 10.14 -6.44 15.60
CA ARG A 101 9.58 -7.50 16.43
C ARG A 101 8.37 -8.12 15.74
N ARG A 102 8.26 -9.44 15.86
CA ARG A 102 7.10 -10.22 15.40
C ARG A 102 6.43 -10.85 16.60
N ALA A 103 5.11 -10.84 16.64
CA ALA A 103 4.36 -11.48 17.69
C ALA A 103 2.97 -11.90 17.23
N ILE A 104 2.36 -12.74 18.05
CA ILE A 104 1.00 -13.23 17.90
C ILE A 104 0.31 -12.87 19.22
N ASP A 105 -0.84 -12.20 19.17
CA ASP A 105 -1.60 -11.91 20.37
C ASP A 105 -2.39 -13.14 20.88
N SER A 106 -3.11 -12.97 21.99
CA SER A 106 -3.93 -14.02 22.57
C SER A 106 -5.09 -14.48 21.68
N ASP A 107 -5.52 -13.63 20.76
CA ASP A 107 -6.62 -13.87 19.83
C ASP A 107 -6.11 -14.48 18.51
N GLY A 108 -4.80 -14.76 18.40
CA GLY A 108 -4.17 -15.34 17.22
C GLY A 108 -3.80 -14.32 16.14
N VAL A 109 -3.97 -13.02 16.40
CA VAL A 109 -3.64 -11.94 15.47
C VAL A 109 -2.13 -11.84 15.35
N ARG A 110 -1.64 -12.03 14.13
CA ARG A 110 -0.22 -11.90 13.80
C ARG A 110 0.11 -10.45 13.50
N TYR A 111 1.11 -9.89 14.16
CA TYR A 111 1.56 -8.53 13.91
C TYR A 111 3.09 -8.41 13.84
N ILE A 112 3.52 -7.38 13.14
CA ILE A 112 4.89 -6.89 13.11
C ILE A 112 4.91 -5.50 13.76
N GLU A 113 5.90 -5.24 14.60
CA GLU A 113 6.15 -3.95 15.24
C GLU A 113 7.54 -3.48 14.87
N LEU A 114 7.63 -2.21 14.48
CA LEU A 114 8.86 -1.50 14.20
C LEU A 114 8.96 -0.35 15.19
N ALA A 115 9.99 -0.36 16.03
CA ALA A 115 10.24 0.71 17.00
C ALA A 115 11.50 1.50 16.63
N GLU A 116 11.42 2.82 16.65
CA GLU A 116 12.57 3.70 16.49
C GLU A 116 13.08 4.14 17.88
N PRO A 117 14.23 3.62 18.36
CA PRO A 117 14.66 3.84 19.75
C PRO A 117 14.94 5.31 20.09
N GLN A 118 15.31 6.13 19.11
CA GLN A 118 15.71 7.52 19.33
C GLN A 118 14.51 8.45 19.56
N THR A 119 13.39 8.18 18.90
CA THR A 119 12.21 9.05 18.87
C THR A 119 11.04 8.49 19.67
N GLY A 120 11.13 7.22 20.06
CA GLY A 120 10.04 6.46 20.66
C GLY A 120 8.89 6.21 19.67
N LEU A 121 9.11 6.31 18.36
CA LEU A 121 8.08 5.99 17.37
C LEU A 121 7.86 4.48 17.31
N LEU A 122 6.61 4.07 17.25
CA LEU A 122 6.21 2.69 17.03
C LEU A 122 5.22 2.63 15.87
N VAL A 123 5.53 1.80 14.89
CA VAL A 123 4.62 1.39 13.83
C VAL A 123 4.29 -0.08 14.03
N SER A 124 3.01 -0.43 14.09
CA SER A 124 2.58 -1.83 14.10
C SER A 124 1.67 -2.12 12.91
N VAL A 125 1.79 -3.31 12.34
CA VAL A 125 0.88 -3.80 11.30
C VAL A 125 0.38 -5.19 11.69
N ALA A 126 -0.92 -5.33 11.84
CA ALA A 126 -1.60 -6.55 12.23
C ALA A 126 -2.39 -7.17 11.06
N CYS A 127 -2.45 -8.50 11.01
CA CYS A 127 -3.30 -9.23 10.08
C CYS A 127 -4.74 -9.27 10.60
N LEU A 128 -5.70 -8.73 9.85
CA LEU A 128 -7.12 -8.78 10.22
C LEU A 128 -7.85 -10.03 9.69
N ARG A 129 -7.26 -10.72 8.71
CA ARG A 129 -7.86 -11.89 8.05
C ARG A 129 -6.83 -12.97 7.78
N ASP A 130 -7.30 -14.22 7.84
CA ASP A 130 -6.55 -15.39 7.39
C ASP A 130 -7.00 -15.84 5.98
N PRO A 131 -6.08 -16.33 5.14
CA PRO A 131 -4.63 -16.42 5.37
C PRO A 131 -3.94 -15.05 5.28
N CYS A 132 -3.02 -14.76 6.21
CA CYS A 132 -2.26 -13.51 6.18
C CYS A 132 -1.13 -13.56 5.14
N ALA A 133 -1.06 -12.54 4.28
CA ALA A 133 0.06 -12.34 3.38
C ALA A 133 1.21 -11.63 4.11
N GLU A 134 2.00 -12.40 4.87
CA GLU A 134 3.05 -11.88 5.76
C GLU A 134 4.08 -10.98 5.04
N ASP A 135 4.51 -11.35 3.83
CA ASP A 135 5.44 -10.51 3.03
C ASP A 135 4.85 -9.13 2.71
N ARG A 136 3.55 -9.06 2.42
CA ARG A 136 2.85 -7.79 2.15
C ARG A 136 2.66 -6.97 3.41
N ARG A 137 2.36 -7.61 4.54
CA ARG A 137 2.28 -6.96 5.85
C ARG A 137 3.62 -6.31 6.20
N ASP A 138 4.71 -7.06 6.04
CA ASP A 138 6.05 -6.61 6.41
C ASP A 138 6.52 -5.46 5.49
N ALA A 139 6.26 -5.57 4.18
CA ALA A 139 6.54 -4.49 3.24
C ALA A 139 5.76 -3.21 3.59
N LEU A 140 4.47 -3.34 3.93
CA LEU A 140 3.65 -2.20 4.37
C LEU A 140 4.20 -1.59 5.67
N ALA A 141 4.58 -2.40 6.65
CA ALA A 141 5.16 -1.93 7.89
C ALA A 141 6.44 -1.12 7.65
N GLN A 142 7.34 -1.64 6.82
CA GLN A 142 8.59 -0.97 6.47
C GLN A 142 8.36 0.32 5.67
N GLU A 143 7.44 0.30 4.70
CA GLU A 143 7.05 1.50 3.92
C GLU A 143 6.53 2.60 4.86
N VAL A 144 5.59 2.27 5.75
CA VAL A 144 5.02 3.21 6.72
C VAL A 144 6.06 3.69 7.74
N ALA A 145 6.91 2.82 8.25
CA ALA A 145 7.98 3.20 9.19
C ALA A 145 9.01 4.12 8.53
N SER A 146 9.37 3.90 7.27
CA SER A 146 10.34 4.72 6.54
C SER A 146 9.93 6.19 6.38
N HIS A 147 8.63 6.49 6.53
CA HIS A 147 8.07 7.84 6.45
C HIS A 147 7.59 8.40 7.79
N ALA A 148 7.71 7.62 8.87
CA ALA A 148 7.26 8.04 10.18
C ALA A 148 8.17 9.13 10.75
N ARG A 149 7.55 10.13 11.37
CA ARG A 149 8.26 11.26 12.00
C ARG A 149 7.46 11.83 13.16
N THR A 150 8.17 12.43 14.10
CA THR A 150 7.57 13.08 15.26
C THR A 150 7.01 14.44 14.89
N THR A 151 5.89 14.82 15.48
CA THR A 151 5.28 16.16 15.30
C THR A 151 5.16 16.84 16.66
N GLY A 152 6.22 17.56 17.05
CA GLY A 152 6.29 18.30 18.31
C GLY A 152 7.75 18.50 18.75
N PRO A 153 8.01 19.38 19.74
CA PRO A 153 9.33 19.49 20.37
C PRO A 153 9.72 18.16 21.06
N PRO A 154 11.03 17.88 21.19
CA PRO A 154 11.56 16.66 21.80
C PRO A 154 11.14 16.51 23.26
#